data_AF-A0AAW9J8E7-F1
#
_entry.id   AF-A0AAW9J8E7-F1
#
_cell.length_a   1.000
_cell.length_b   1.000
_cell.length_c   1.000
_cell.angle_alpha   90.00
_cell.angle_beta   90.00
_cell.angle_gamma   90.00
#
_symmetry.space_group_name_H-M   'P 1'
#
loop_
_entity.id
_entity.type
_entity.pdbx_description
1 polymer ?
#
loop_
_entity_poly.entity_id
_entity_poly.type
_entity_poly.pdbx_seq_one_letter_code
_entity_poly.pdbx_strand_id
1 'polypeptide(L)'
;DNVIDLNYYSVPFAEVTNKKYRAIGLGTSGYHHMLANNLIHWTEDEHKEFADDVYERINYHAIKASMTISKEKGRYSCFEGSDWDNGNYFELREYKSEKWNLLREEVNTYGMRNGYLIAVAPNGSTATIAGTSEGIDPVMARFWLEEKKGSIIPKTAPNLNEEN
;
A
#
# COMPACT_ATOMS: atom_id res chain seq x y z
N ASP A 1 -11.07 6.08 2.03
CA ASP A 1 -11.79 7.37 2.04
C ASP A 1 -13.01 7.37 2.96
N ASN A 2 -14.07 6.62 2.66
CA ASN A 2 -15.34 6.68 3.42
C ASN A 2 -15.20 6.49 4.94
N VAL A 3 -14.30 5.61 5.38
CA VAL A 3 -14.04 5.38 6.82
C VAL A 3 -13.65 6.67 7.53
N ILE A 4 -12.98 7.62 6.88
CA ILE A 4 -12.57 8.90 7.49
C ILE A 4 -13.80 9.70 7.92
N ASP A 5 -14.89 9.65 7.16
CA ASP A 5 -16.11 10.41 7.45
C ASP A 5 -17.03 9.65 8.42
N LEU A 6 -16.98 8.31 8.40
CA LEU A 6 -17.80 7.44 9.27
C LEU A 6 -17.19 7.19 10.65
N ASN A 7 -15.88 7.37 10.79
CA ASN A 7 -15.15 7.00 12.00
C ASN A 7 -15.56 7.89 13.19
N TYR A 8 -15.64 7.28 14.37
CA TYR A 8 -15.74 8.02 15.63
C TYR A 8 -14.34 8.40 16.10
N TYR A 9 -14.12 9.69 16.34
CA TYR A 9 -12.84 10.21 16.85
C TYR A 9 -12.94 10.46 18.35
N SER A 10 -12.18 9.70 19.14
CA SER A 10 -12.11 9.86 20.59
C SER A 10 -11.38 11.14 21.03
N VAL A 11 -10.54 11.70 20.15
CA VAL A 11 -9.77 12.93 20.39
C VAL A 11 -10.06 13.94 19.27
N PRO A 12 -10.51 15.17 19.57
CA PRO A 12 -10.85 16.16 18.55
C PRO A 12 -9.71 16.49 17.57
N PHE A 13 -8.47 16.51 18.06
CA PHE A 13 -7.29 16.77 17.20
C PHE A 13 -7.06 15.68 16.15
N ALA A 14 -7.45 14.42 16.43
CA ALA A 14 -7.38 13.34 15.46
C ALA A 14 -8.38 13.56 14.32
N GLU A 15 -9.60 14.01 14.64
CA GLU A 15 -10.62 14.33 13.65
C GLU A 15 -10.16 15.48 12.74
N VAL A 16 -9.66 16.57 13.33
CA VAL A 16 -9.16 17.73 12.58
C VAL A 16 -8.08 17.31 11.60
N THR A 17 -7.09 16.54 12.07
CA THR A 17 -5.97 16.08 11.24
C THR A 17 -6.46 15.15 10.12
N ASN A 18 -7.33 14.19 10.44
CA ASN A 18 -7.78 13.20 9.47
C ASN A 18 -8.70 13.83 8.40
N LYS A 19 -9.55 14.79 8.78
CA LYS A 19 -10.38 15.54 7.81
C LYS A 19 -9.54 16.46 6.93
N LYS A 20 -8.49 17.09 7.47
CA LYS A 20 -7.60 18.00 6.75
C LYS A 20 -6.78 17.28 5.66
N TYR A 21 -6.10 16.19 6.02
CA TYR A 21 -5.18 15.49 5.12
C TYR A 21 -5.79 14.28 4.43
N ARG A 22 -6.85 13.71 4.99
CA ARG A 22 -7.52 12.51 4.51
C ARG A 22 -6.54 11.35 4.26
N ALA A 23 -5.58 11.18 5.16
CA ALA A 23 -4.51 10.18 5.03
C ALA A 23 -5.09 8.76 5.07
N ILE A 24 -4.58 7.89 4.19
CA ILE A 24 -4.85 6.45 4.21
C ILE A 24 -3.52 5.69 4.14
N GLY A 25 -3.56 4.41 4.51
CA GLY A 25 -2.41 3.52 4.47
C GLY A 25 -2.76 2.22 3.75
N LEU A 26 -2.60 2.20 2.44
CA LEU A 26 -2.64 0.99 1.64
C LEU A 26 -1.32 0.23 1.83
N GLY A 27 -1.39 -1.00 2.29
CA GLY A 27 -0.25 -1.87 2.48
C GLY A 27 -0.41 -3.20 1.74
N THR A 28 0.63 -4.02 1.81
CA THR A 28 0.70 -5.35 1.18
C THR A 28 0.89 -6.43 2.25
N SER A 29 0.38 -7.63 1.96
CA SER A 29 0.68 -8.87 2.67
C SER A 29 1.07 -9.92 1.62
N GLY A 30 1.82 -10.94 2.00
CA GLY A 30 2.15 -12.04 1.09
C GLY A 30 3.33 -11.76 0.16
N TYR A 31 4.14 -10.73 0.44
CA TYR A 31 5.23 -10.36 -0.47
C TYR A 31 6.26 -11.47 -0.67
N HIS A 32 6.81 -12.04 0.41
CA HIS A 32 7.81 -13.11 0.28
C HIS A 32 7.21 -14.44 -0.16
N HIS A 33 5.94 -14.70 0.16
CA HIS A 33 5.20 -15.80 -0.45
C HIS A 33 5.11 -15.61 -1.98
N MET A 34 4.84 -14.39 -2.46
CA MET A 34 4.84 -14.08 -3.88
C MET A 34 6.23 -14.28 -4.51
N LEU A 35 7.32 -13.87 -3.84
CA LEU A 35 8.68 -14.13 -4.33
C LEU A 35 8.96 -15.63 -4.49
N ALA A 36 8.67 -16.42 -3.45
CA ALA A 36 8.87 -17.87 -3.48
C ALA A 36 8.09 -18.52 -4.64
N ASN A 37 6.81 -18.17 -4.83
CA ASN A 37 6.01 -18.72 -5.93
C ASN A 37 6.51 -18.35 -7.32
N ASN A 38 7.28 -17.27 -7.46
CA ASN A 38 7.90 -16.88 -8.72
C ASN A 38 9.36 -17.35 -8.81
N LEU A 39 9.85 -18.13 -7.84
CA LEU A 39 11.23 -18.60 -7.75
C LEU A 39 12.27 -17.47 -7.73
N ILE A 40 11.89 -16.31 -7.19
CA ILE A 40 12.75 -15.13 -7.11
C ILE A 40 13.43 -15.11 -5.75
N HIS A 41 14.76 -15.19 -5.73
CA HIS A 41 15.51 -15.02 -4.50
C HIS A 41 15.67 -13.55 -4.16
N TRP A 42 15.29 -13.16 -2.93
CA TRP A 42 15.33 -11.77 -2.46
C TRP A 42 16.73 -11.10 -2.46
N THR A 43 17.81 -11.89 -2.58
CA THR A 43 19.19 -11.38 -2.65
C THR A 43 19.64 -11.08 -4.07
N GLU A 44 18.88 -11.48 -5.08
CA GLU A 44 19.23 -11.32 -6.49
C GLU A 44 18.78 -9.96 -7.03
N ASP A 45 19.39 -9.51 -8.13
CA ASP A 45 19.01 -8.25 -8.77
C ASP A 45 17.61 -8.32 -9.40
N GLU A 46 17.18 -9.50 -9.86
CA GLU A 46 15.82 -9.75 -10.38
C GLU A 46 14.74 -9.38 -9.36
N HIS A 47 15.00 -9.59 -8.06
CA HIS A 47 14.07 -9.18 -7.00
C HIS A 47 13.84 -7.67 -6.97
N LYS A 48 14.86 -6.85 -7.26
CA LYS A 48 14.73 -5.39 -7.26
C LYS A 48 13.80 -4.93 -8.39
N GLU A 49 13.99 -5.49 -9.58
CA GLU A 49 13.15 -5.20 -10.75
C GLU A 49 11.71 -5.65 -10.52
N PHE A 50 11.54 -6.85 -9.95
CA PHE A 50 10.23 -7.37 -9.60
C PHE A 50 9.51 -6.53 -8.53
N ALA A 51 10.24 -6.10 -7.50
CA ALA A 51 9.71 -5.22 -6.46
C ALA A 51 9.26 -3.88 -7.08
N ASP A 52 10.07 -3.30 -7.95
CA ASP A 52 9.77 -2.03 -8.60
C ASP A 52 8.50 -2.13 -9.47
N ASP A 53 8.35 -3.15 -10.33
CA ASP A 53 7.13 -3.34 -11.13
C ASP A 53 5.88 -3.46 -10.26
N VAL A 54 5.94 -4.32 -9.23
CA VAL A 54 4.79 -4.59 -8.36
C VAL A 54 4.36 -3.33 -7.62
N TYR A 55 5.31 -2.61 -6.99
CA TYR A 55 4.97 -1.43 -6.20
C TYR A 55 4.66 -0.21 -7.07
N GLU A 56 5.27 -0.06 -8.26
CA GLU A 56 4.88 0.96 -9.24
C GLU A 56 3.42 0.77 -9.66
N ARG A 57 3.00 -0.46 -9.97
CA ARG A 57 1.62 -0.77 -10.37
C ARG A 57 0.63 -0.50 -9.24
N ILE A 58 0.94 -0.92 -8.00
CA ILE A 58 0.12 -0.61 -6.83
C ILE A 58 -0.02 0.91 -6.67
N ASN A 59 1.08 1.65 -6.77
CA ASN A 59 1.08 3.10 -6.62
C ASN A 59 0.26 3.79 -7.71
N TYR A 60 0.40 3.38 -8.97
CA TYR A 60 -0.37 3.91 -10.09
C TYR A 60 -1.88 3.77 -9.84
N HIS A 61 -2.33 2.58 -9.45
CA HIS A 61 -3.74 2.34 -9.19
C HIS A 61 -4.24 3.06 -7.94
N ALA A 62 -3.42 3.17 -6.89
CA ALA A 62 -3.76 3.92 -5.68
C ALA A 62 -3.98 5.41 -5.98
N ILE A 63 -3.07 6.02 -6.76
CA ILE A 63 -3.16 7.43 -7.16
C ILE A 63 -4.38 7.64 -8.06
N LYS A 64 -4.54 6.80 -9.08
CA LYS A 64 -5.69 6.87 -9.99
C LYS A 64 -7.03 6.75 -9.26
N ALA A 65 -7.12 5.85 -8.28
CA ALA A 65 -8.33 5.71 -7.48
C ALA A 65 -8.60 6.97 -6.63
N SER A 66 -7.58 7.53 -5.97
CA SER A 66 -7.75 8.75 -5.17
C SER A 66 -8.11 9.97 -6.01
N MET A 67 -7.50 10.14 -7.18
CA MET A 67 -7.88 11.18 -8.17
C MET A 67 -9.31 10.97 -8.68
N THR A 68 -9.72 9.73 -8.95
CA THR A 68 -11.09 9.45 -9.39
C THR A 68 -12.11 9.86 -8.31
N ILE A 69 -11.81 9.57 -7.04
CA ILE A 69 -12.68 9.99 -5.93
C ILE A 69 -12.68 11.51 -5.76
N SER A 70 -11.60 12.23 -6.09
CA SER A 70 -11.60 13.70 -6.02
C SER A 70 -12.50 14.33 -7.08
N LYS A 71 -12.66 13.71 -8.27
CA LYS A 71 -13.66 14.13 -9.27
C LYS A 71 -15.08 14.12 -8.68
N GLU A 72 -15.39 13.10 -7.87
CA GLU A 72 -16.73 12.91 -7.30
C GLU A 72 -16.97 13.74 -6.04
N LYS A 73 -15.96 13.84 -5.15
CA LYS A 73 -16.13 14.35 -3.78
C LYS A 73 -15.28 15.58 -3.46
N GLY A 74 -14.51 16.06 -4.42
CA GLY A 74 -13.51 17.11 -4.23
C GLY A 74 -12.19 16.60 -3.64
N ARG A 75 -11.14 17.39 -3.85
CA ARG A 75 -9.78 17.15 -3.35
C ARG A 75 -9.65 17.39 -1.83
N TYR A 76 -8.59 16.86 -1.22
CA TYR A 76 -8.28 17.14 0.18
C TYR A 76 -7.91 18.61 0.40
N SER A 77 -8.10 19.12 1.62
CA SER A 77 -8.03 20.56 1.92
C SER A 77 -6.66 21.20 1.71
N CYS A 78 -5.59 20.41 1.73
CA CYS A 78 -4.21 20.90 1.58
C CYS A 78 -3.57 20.47 0.27
N PHE A 79 -4.38 20.23 -0.78
CA PHE A 79 -3.88 19.88 -2.10
C PHE A 79 -3.04 21.00 -2.72
N GLU A 80 -3.51 22.24 -2.68
CA GLU A 80 -2.83 23.38 -3.27
C GLU A 80 -1.45 23.62 -2.61
N GLY A 81 -0.42 23.75 -3.44
CA GLY A 81 0.97 23.87 -3.02
C GLY A 81 1.63 22.55 -2.58
N SER A 82 0.92 21.41 -2.60
CA SER A 82 1.51 20.11 -2.29
C SER A 82 2.33 19.53 -3.44
N ASP A 83 3.12 18.49 -3.16
CA ASP A 83 3.87 17.75 -4.19
C ASP A 83 2.98 17.08 -5.24
N TRP A 84 1.69 16.90 -4.93
CA TRP A 84 0.69 16.43 -5.90
C TRP A 84 0.30 17.53 -6.88
N ASP A 85 0.22 18.78 -6.41
CA ASP A 85 -0.23 19.94 -7.19
C ASP A 85 0.86 20.43 -8.15
N ASN A 86 2.09 20.59 -7.66
CA ASN A 86 3.24 21.00 -8.47
C ASN A 86 3.84 19.85 -9.30
N GLY A 87 3.40 18.61 -9.08
CA GLY A 87 3.87 17.42 -9.78
C GLY A 87 5.20 16.84 -9.29
N ASN A 88 5.81 17.41 -8.25
CA ASN A 88 7.08 16.93 -7.66
C ASN A 88 7.00 15.46 -7.23
N TYR A 89 5.83 14.98 -6.81
CA TYR A 89 5.65 13.58 -6.43
C TYR A 89 6.05 12.62 -7.56
N PHE A 90 5.71 12.97 -8.80
CA PHE A 90 5.99 12.17 -10.00
C PHE A 90 7.45 12.32 -10.43
N GLU A 91 8.00 13.53 -10.36
CA GLU A 91 9.41 13.80 -10.72
C GLU A 91 10.39 13.07 -9.80
N LEU A 92 10.14 13.09 -8.48
CA LEU A 92 10.98 12.41 -7.49
C LEU A 92 11.07 10.89 -7.72
N ARG A 93 10.05 10.31 -8.35
CA ARG A 93 9.95 8.86 -8.65
C ARG A 93 10.25 8.53 -10.11
N GLU A 94 10.66 9.52 -10.89
CA GLU A 94 10.97 9.39 -12.32
C GLU A 94 9.84 8.76 -13.16
N TYR A 95 8.60 9.03 -12.79
CA TYR A 95 7.41 8.53 -13.50
C TYR A 95 7.18 9.29 -14.81
N LYS A 96 7.95 8.91 -15.84
CA LYS A 96 8.06 9.63 -17.14
C LYS A 96 7.27 8.98 -18.28
N SER A 97 6.74 7.77 -18.10
CA SER A 97 6.00 7.09 -19.18
C SER A 97 4.68 7.79 -19.50
N GLU A 98 4.15 7.56 -20.70
CA GLU A 98 2.92 8.21 -21.18
C GLU A 98 1.75 8.05 -20.20
N LYS A 99 1.56 6.84 -19.65
CA LYS A 99 0.53 6.56 -18.62
C LYS A 99 0.67 7.47 -17.39
N TRP A 100 1.90 7.77 -16.98
CA TRP A 100 2.19 8.58 -15.80
C TRP A 100 2.03 10.07 -16.08
N ASN A 101 2.43 10.52 -17.27
CA ASN A 101 2.20 11.91 -17.68
C ASN A 101 0.70 12.22 -17.75
N LEU A 102 -0.10 11.31 -18.33
CA LEU A 102 -1.56 11.43 -18.32
C LEU A 102 -2.13 11.47 -16.90
N LEU A 103 -1.69 10.56 -16.01
CA LEU A 103 -2.15 10.57 -14.62
C LEU A 103 -1.72 11.84 -13.87
N ARG A 104 -0.53 12.38 -14.14
CA ARG A 104 -0.06 13.66 -13.58
C ARG A 104 -0.96 14.82 -14.01
N GLU A 105 -1.35 14.88 -15.28
CA GLU A 105 -2.28 15.89 -15.80
C GLU A 105 -3.67 15.76 -15.17
N GLU A 106 -4.17 14.53 -15.02
CA GLU A 106 -5.43 14.28 -14.32
C GLU A 106 -5.35 14.71 -12.85
N VAL A 107 -4.26 14.39 -12.15
CA VAL A 107 -4.06 14.81 -10.76
C VAL A 107 -3.97 16.33 -10.63
N ASN A 108 -3.31 17.02 -11.55
CA ASN A 108 -3.27 18.48 -11.55
C ASN A 108 -4.67 19.08 -11.79
N THR A 109 -5.44 18.50 -12.72
CA THR A 109 -6.77 18.99 -13.10
C THR A 109 -7.83 18.72 -12.01
N TYR A 110 -7.87 17.50 -11.48
CA TYR A 110 -8.95 17.02 -10.61
C TYR A 110 -8.53 16.94 -9.14
N GLY A 111 -7.25 17.03 -8.86
CA GLY A 111 -6.68 16.90 -7.53
C GLY A 111 -6.55 15.46 -7.05
N MET A 112 -6.25 15.33 -5.75
CA MET A 112 -6.21 14.07 -5.02
C MET A 112 -7.24 14.09 -3.90
N ARG A 113 -7.89 12.95 -3.62
CA ARG A 113 -8.80 12.84 -2.47
C ARG A 113 -8.06 12.66 -1.15
N ASN A 114 -6.89 12.02 -1.20
CA ASN A 114 -6.13 11.60 -0.02
C ASN A 114 -4.69 12.15 -0.15
N GLY A 115 -4.19 12.84 0.88
CA GLY A 115 -2.85 13.42 0.85
C GLY A 115 -1.73 12.39 0.99
N TYR A 116 -2.02 11.25 1.62
CA TYR A 116 -1.12 10.11 1.81
C TYR A 116 -1.85 8.82 1.44
N LEU A 117 -1.17 7.91 0.74
CA LEU A 117 -1.80 6.72 0.14
C LEU A 117 -1.27 5.40 0.66
N ILE A 118 0.05 5.22 0.70
CA ILE A 118 0.71 3.92 0.88
C ILE A 118 1.41 3.88 2.23
N ALA A 119 1.16 2.82 3.00
CA ALA A 119 1.88 2.49 4.22
C ALA A 119 1.82 0.97 4.43
N VAL A 120 2.95 0.30 4.28
CA VAL A 120 3.07 -1.13 4.57
C VAL A 120 3.12 -1.31 6.09
N ALA A 121 2.04 -1.86 6.65
CA ALA A 121 1.92 -2.13 8.08
C ALA A 121 2.17 -3.61 8.40
N PRO A 122 2.62 -3.93 9.63
CA PRO A 122 2.53 -5.29 10.15
C PRO A 122 1.07 -5.74 10.14
N ASN A 123 0.81 -6.90 9.54
CA ASN A 123 -0.56 -7.35 9.27
C ASN A 123 -0.80 -8.80 9.68
N GLY A 124 -0.08 -9.29 10.69
CA GLY A 124 -0.06 -10.70 11.06
C GLY A 124 -1.42 -11.36 11.24
N SER A 125 -2.36 -10.72 11.94
CA SER A 125 -3.72 -11.26 12.09
C SER A 125 -4.48 -11.36 10.75
N THR A 126 -4.44 -10.32 9.92
CA THR A 126 -5.13 -10.31 8.63
C THR A 126 -4.46 -11.19 7.58
N ALA A 127 -3.12 -11.27 7.58
CA ALA A 127 -2.35 -12.17 6.73
C ALA A 127 -2.62 -13.64 7.09
N THR A 128 -2.74 -13.94 8.39
CA THR A 128 -3.16 -15.27 8.85
C THR A 128 -4.53 -15.65 8.29
N ILE A 129 -5.50 -14.74 8.36
CA ILE A 129 -6.85 -14.97 7.81
C ILE A 129 -6.80 -15.16 6.29
N ALA A 130 -5.98 -14.35 5.60
CA ALA A 130 -5.82 -14.41 4.16
C ALA A 130 -4.99 -15.61 3.67
N GLY A 131 -4.31 -16.34 4.57
CA GLY A 131 -3.38 -17.40 4.19
C GLY A 131 -2.16 -16.86 3.44
N THR A 132 -1.60 -15.73 3.87
CA THR A 132 -0.42 -15.09 3.24
C THR A 132 0.72 -14.91 4.25
N SER A 133 1.93 -14.63 3.75
CA SER A 133 3.03 -14.17 4.60
C SER A 133 2.73 -12.76 5.15
N GLU A 134 3.31 -12.43 6.30
CA GLU A 134 3.06 -11.14 6.95
C GLU A 134 3.81 -10.02 6.23
N GLY A 135 3.11 -8.93 5.95
CA GLY A 135 3.68 -7.70 5.39
C GLY A 135 4.58 -7.94 4.18
N ILE A 136 5.78 -7.38 4.29
CA ILE A 136 6.92 -7.60 3.41
C ILE A 136 7.99 -8.49 4.05
N ASP A 137 7.70 -9.12 5.18
CA ASP A 137 8.71 -9.83 5.96
C ASP A 137 9.06 -11.18 5.31
N PRO A 138 10.33 -11.62 5.43
CA PRO A 138 10.77 -12.89 4.90
C PRO A 138 10.08 -14.09 5.56
N VAL A 139 9.92 -15.15 4.79
CA VAL A 139 9.49 -16.45 5.33
C VAL A 139 10.66 -17.07 6.09
N MET A 140 10.68 -16.87 7.40
CA MET A 140 11.79 -17.33 8.27
C MET A 140 11.80 -18.84 8.50
N ALA A 141 10.63 -19.48 8.45
CA ALA A 141 10.49 -20.92 8.64
C ALA A 141 9.31 -21.45 7.82
N ARG A 142 9.46 -22.68 7.28
CA ARG A 142 8.37 -23.39 6.58
C ARG A 142 7.21 -23.74 7.51
N PHE A 143 7.52 -23.99 8.78
CA PHE A 143 6.57 -24.31 9.83
C PHE A 143 7.05 -23.72 11.16
N TRP A 144 6.15 -23.10 11.91
CA TRP A 144 6.41 -22.68 13.29
C TRP A 144 5.11 -22.69 14.12
N LEU A 145 5.27 -22.69 15.45
CA LEU A 145 4.16 -22.58 16.38
C LEU A 145 4.10 -21.14 16.92
N GLU A 146 2.93 -20.52 16.83
CA GLU A 146 2.68 -19.18 17.36
C GLU A 146 1.72 -19.29 18.55
N GLU A 147 2.09 -18.72 19.70
CA GLU A 147 1.18 -18.60 20.84
C GLU A 147 0.38 -17.30 20.74
N LYS A 148 -0.95 -17.42 20.66
CA LYS A 148 -1.88 -16.27 20.73
C LYS A 148 -2.93 -16.53 21.79
N LYS A 149 -2.97 -15.66 22.81
CA LYS A 149 -3.94 -15.70 23.92
C LYS A 149 -4.05 -17.10 24.57
N GLY A 150 -2.93 -17.77 24.79
CA GLY A 150 -2.88 -19.11 25.39
C GLY A 150 -3.29 -20.26 24.47
N SER A 151 -3.54 -19.99 23.18
CA SER A 151 -3.72 -21.02 22.15
C SER A 151 -2.46 -21.13 21.30
N ILE A 152 -1.99 -22.35 21.07
CA ILE A 152 -0.88 -22.64 20.14
C ILE A 152 -1.48 -22.85 18.75
N ILE A 153 -1.11 -21.98 17.82
CA ILE A 153 -1.59 -22.02 16.43
C ILE A 153 -0.42 -22.47 15.55
N PRO A 154 -0.54 -23.61 14.84
CA PRO A 154 0.44 -23.98 13.83
C PRO A 154 0.36 -23.01 12.65
N LYS A 155 1.52 -22.49 12.25
CA LYS A 155 1.68 -21.67 11.06
C LYS A 155 2.55 -22.40 10.05
N THR A 156 2.09 -22.45 8.82
CA THR A 156 2.86 -22.94 7.67
C THR A 156 3.09 -21.78 6.72
N ALA A 157 4.26 -21.75 6.11
CA ALA A 157 4.50 -20.86 4.99
C ALA A 157 3.48 -21.14 3.87
N PRO A 158 2.67 -20.15 3.47
CA PRO A 158 1.57 -20.42 2.55
C PRO A 158 2.08 -20.79 1.15
N ASN A 159 1.47 -21.82 0.57
CA ASN A 159 1.75 -22.41 -0.74
C ASN A 159 3.22 -22.80 -1.03
N LEU A 160 4.05 -23.01 0.00
CA LEU A 160 5.34 -23.66 -0.19
C LEU A 160 5.18 -25.17 -0.39
N ASN A 161 5.91 -25.71 -1.35
CA ASN A 161 6.01 -27.11 -1.72
C ASN A 161 7.48 -27.49 -1.97
N GLU A 162 7.77 -28.59 -2.68
CA GLU A 162 9.17 -29.00 -2.94
C GLU A 162 9.84 -28.22 -4.07
N GLU A 163 9.04 -27.57 -4.93
CA GLU A 163 9.47 -26.85 -6.13
C GLU A 163 9.73 -25.36 -5.86
N ASN A 164 9.26 -24.80 -4.74
CA ASN A 164 9.38 -23.39 -4.37
C ASN A 164 9.82 -23.12 -2.91
#